data_AF-A0A0C2FNX0-F1
#
_entry.id   AF-A0A0C2FNX0-F1
#
_cell.length_a   1.000
_cell.length_b   1.000
_cell.length_c   1.000
_cell.angle_alpha   90.00
_cell.angle_beta   90.00
_cell.angle_gamma   90.00
#
_symmetry.space_group_name_H-M   'P 1'
#
loop_
_entity.id
_entity.type
_entity.pdbx_description
1 polymer ?
#
loop_
_entity_poly.entity_id
_entity_poly.type
_entity_poly.pdbx_seq_one_letter_code
_entity_poly.pdbx_strand_id
1 'polypeptide(L)'
;HIIPYLKKNGVNPCTGKKMSSKDLIHLKFDKDDQGRFRCPVTFRQFTDHTHVVAIATTGNVFSYEAVQELNLKANHLKDLLTDTPFHRSDIIVLQDPHHLEKFNMEKFFHVQFDPKTKEQIEKEKKEMQDPKFYIRRMNNETKEALDQLKKDYIPKK
;
A
#
# COMPACT_ATOMS: atom_id res chain seq x y z
N HIS A 1 4.77 3.51 -6.39
CA HIS A 1 5.94 3.94 -5.59
C HIS A 1 5.48 4.67 -4.33
N ILE A 2 6.05 4.37 -3.17
CA ILE A 2 5.64 4.95 -1.88
C ILE A 2 6.12 6.40 -1.66
N ILE A 3 7.27 6.77 -2.25
CA ILE A 3 7.90 8.08 -2.02
C ILE A 3 7.02 9.26 -2.51
N PRO A 4 6.43 9.24 -3.72
CA PRO A 4 5.53 10.31 -4.17
C PRO A 4 4.29 10.45 -3.27
N TYR A 5 3.75 9.32 -2.77
CA TYR A 5 2.60 9.33 -1.88
C TYR A 5 2.93 10.01 -0.54
N LEU A 6 4.05 9.65 0.08
CA LEU A 6 4.51 10.27 1.33
C LEU A 6 4.78 11.77 1.17
N LYS A 7 5.31 12.21 0.02
CA LYS A 7 5.52 13.64 -0.26
C LYS A 7 4.20 14.42 -0.37
N LYS A 8 3.15 13.82 -0.93
CA LYS A 8 1.85 14.46 -1.13
C LYS A 8 1.00 14.46 0.14
N ASN A 9 1.00 13.34 0.87
CA ASN A 9 0.04 13.09 1.94
C ASN A 9 0.66 13.10 3.36
N GLY A 10 1.97 12.83 3.49
CA GLY A 10 2.65 12.79 4.79
C GLY A 10 2.14 11.74 5.79
N VAL A 11 1.36 10.76 5.30
CA VAL A 11 0.72 9.71 6.12
C VAL A 11 0.97 8.33 5.53
N ASN A 12 0.88 7.31 6.38
CA ASN A 12 0.97 5.90 6.02
C ASN A 12 -0.30 5.48 5.23
N PRO A 13 -0.16 4.88 4.03
CA PRO A 13 -1.29 4.52 3.18
C PRO A 13 -2.19 3.41 3.76
N CYS A 14 -1.70 2.59 4.68
CA CYS A 14 -2.47 1.51 5.30
C CYS A 14 -3.18 1.99 6.56
N THR A 15 -2.51 2.79 7.40
CA THR A 15 -3.00 3.13 8.75
C THR A 15 -3.44 4.59 8.93
N GLY A 16 -3.08 5.49 8.02
CA GLY A 16 -3.37 6.93 8.13
C GLY A 16 -2.52 7.69 9.18
N LYS A 17 -1.60 7.02 9.89
CA LYS A 17 -0.68 7.66 10.85
C LYS A 17 0.37 8.50 10.12
N LYS A 18 0.85 9.59 10.75
CA LYS A 18 1.95 10.40 10.22
C LYS A 18 3.19 9.52 10.01
N MET A 19 3.79 9.61 8.82
CA MET A 19 4.97 8.84 8.44
C MET A 19 5.83 9.69 7.52
N SER A 20 7.14 9.62 7.71
CA SER A 20 8.13 10.32 6.89
C SER A 20 8.94 9.32 6.04
N SER A 21 9.70 9.84 5.08
CA SER A 21 10.61 9.00 4.28
C SER A 21 11.75 8.40 5.10
N LYS A 22 12.06 8.94 6.28
CA LYS A 22 13.10 8.42 7.18
C LYS A 22 12.66 7.14 7.90
N ASP A 23 11.35 6.94 8.01
CA ASP A 23 10.77 5.77 8.68
C ASP A 23 10.67 4.56 7.73
N LEU A 24 11.08 4.71 6.47
CA LEU A 24 11.11 3.63 5.49
C LEU A 24 12.33 2.75 5.71
N ILE A 25 12.08 1.47 5.90
CA ILE A 25 13.13 0.45 6.02
C ILE A 25 13.38 -0.14 4.63
N HIS A 26 14.64 -0.16 4.22
CA HIS A 26 15.04 -0.83 2.98
C HIS A 26 15.14 -2.33 3.21
N LEU A 27 14.25 -3.11 2.57
CA LEU A 27 14.24 -4.56 2.69
C LEU A 27 15.28 -5.20 1.77
N LYS A 28 16.14 -6.03 2.35
CA LYS A 28 17.20 -6.78 1.67
C LYS A 28 16.77 -8.24 1.55
N PHE A 29 16.38 -8.62 0.33
CA PHE A 29 16.03 -10.00 0.01
C PHE A 29 17.25 -10.72 -0.59
N ASP A 30 17.51 -11.93 -0.10
CA ASP A 30 18.48 -12.82 -0.71
C ASP A 30 17.88 -13.52 -1.94
N LYS A 31 18.69 -13.70 -2.98
CA LYS A 31 18.29 -14.32 -4.23
C LYS A 31 19.20 -15.50 -4.54
N ASP A 32 18.63 -16.55 -5.13
CA ASP A 32 19.41 -17.65 -5.70
C ASP A 32 20.00 -17.29 -7.07
N ASP A 33 20.79 -18.20 -7.63
CA ASP A 33 21.41 -18.04 -8.96
C ASP A 33 20.38 -17.92 -10.10
N GLN A 34 19.12 -18.31 -9.83
CA GLN A 34 17.98 -18.20 -10.74
C GLN A 34 17.15 -16.92 -10.49
N GLY A 35 17.60 -16.06 -9.57
CA GLY A 35 16.93 -14.81 -9.21
C GLY A 35 15.68 -14.96 -8.32
N ARG A 36 15.39 -16.16 -7.81
CA ARG A 36 14.26 -16.45 -6.92
C ARG A 36 14.62 -16.06 -5.49
N PHE A 37 13.66 -15.48 -4.79
CA PHE A 37 13.85 -15.07 -3.40
C PHE A 37 13.94 -16.28 -2.47
N ARG A 38 14.94 -16.28 -1.60
CA ARG A 38 15.15 -17.34 -0.61
C ARG A 38 15.49 -16.77 0.76
N CYS A 39 15.30 -17.58 1.78
CA CYS A 39 15.84 -17.31 3.10
C CYS A 39 17.37 -17.53 3.05
N PRO A 40 18.19 -16.56 3.50
CA PRO A 40 19.64 -16.66 3.44
C PRO A 40 20.24 -17.67 4.43
N VAL A 41 19.47 -18.14 5.42
CA VAL A 41 19.94 -19.07 6.46
C VAL A 41 19.50 -20.50 6.15
N THR A 42 18.23 -20.70 5.80
CA THR A 42 17.70 -22.04 5.50
C THR A 42 17.85 -22.41 4.03
N PHE A 43 18.25 -21.47 3.17
CA PHE A 43 18.32 -21.59 1.72
C PHE A 43 17.02 -22.06 1.04
N ARG A 44 15.90 -22.06 1.78
CA ARG A 44 14.56 -22.37 1.25
C ARG A 44 14.03 -21.17 0.48
N GLN A 45 13.45 -21.44 -0.67
CA GLN A 45 12.76 -20.42 -1.47
C GLN A 45 11.49 -19.97 -0.77
N PHE A 46 11.18 -18.68 -0.88
CA PHE A 46 9.90 -18.15 -0.40
C PHE A 46 8.78 -18.53 -1.37
N THR A 47 7.68 -19.03 -0.82
CA THR A 47 6.45 -19.37 -1.55
C THR A 47 5.26 -18.63 -0.93
N ASP A 48 4.10 -18.70 -1.57
CA ASP A 48 2.85 -18.06 -1.10
C ASP A 48 2.39 -18.56 0.28
N HIS A 49 2.86 -19.73 0.70
CA HIS A 49 2.57 -20.31 2.01
C HIS A 49 3.73 -20.19 3.00
N THR A 50 4.83 -19.52 2.64
CA THR A 50 5.92 -19.30 3.59
C THR A 50 5.61 -18.14 4.52
N HIS A 51 5.90 -18.34 5.80
CA HIS A 51 5.87 -17.27 6.78
C HIS A 51 7.18 -16.49 6.70
N VAL A 52 7.10 -15.23 6.22
CA VAL A 52 8.25 -14.37 5.94
C VAL A 52 8.28 -13.21 6.93
N VAL A 53 9.46 -12.97 7.50
CA VAL A 53 9.70 -11.87 8.44
C VAL A 53 10.92 -11.06 8.04
N ALA A 54 10.93 -9.78 8.39
CA ALA A 54 12.07 -8.89 8.26
C ALA A 54 12.48 -8.34 9.61
N ILE A 55 13.78 -8.11 9.80
CA ILE A 55 14.30 -7.43 10.98
C ILE A 55 14.40 -5.94 10.68
N ALA A 56 13.75 -5.09 11.49
CA ALA A 56 13.63 -3.66 11.24
C ALA A 56 14.98 -2.92 11.26
N THR A 57 15.92 -3.37 12.09
CA THR A 57 17.23 -2.74 12.27
C THR A 57 18.11 -2.88 11.03
N THR A 58 18.12 -4.05 10.39
CA THR A 58 19.00 -4.38 9.25
C THR A 58 18.28 -4.36 7.91
N GLY A 59 16.96 -4.55 7.93
CA GLY A 59 16.12 -4.77 6.77
C GLY A 59 16.28 -6.17 6.16
N ASN A 60 17.03 -7.08 6.78
CA ASN A 60 17.23 -8.43 6.25
C ASN A 60 15.94 -9.26 6.39
N VAL A 61 15.63 -10.03 5.34
CA VAL A 61 14.43 -10.85 5.26
C VAL A 61 14.78 -12.33 5.47
N PHE A 62 14.04 -12.98 6.37
CA PHE A 62 14.24 -14.36 6.78
C PHE A 62 12.91 -15.13 6.77
N SER A 63 12.99 -16.46 6.78
CA SER A 63 11.85 -17.29 7.16
C SER A 63 11.60 -17.18 8.66
N TYR A 64 10.33 -17.14 9.05
CA TYR A 64 9.95 -17.11 10.46
C TYR A 64 10.51 -18.31 11.23
N GLU A 65 10.54 -19.49 10.60
CA GLU A 65 11.14 -20.70 11.15
C GLU A 65 12.60 -20.48 11.60
N ALA A 66 13.41 -19.80 10.77
CA ALA A 66 14.81 -19.55 11.08
C ALA A 66 14.96 -18.63 12.29
N VAL A 67 14.19 -17.54 12.33
CA VAL A 67 14.19 -16.58 13.44
C VAL A 67 13.63 -17.24 14.71
N GLN A 68 12.65 -18.13 14.59
CA GLN A 68 12.06 -18.82 15.72
C GLN A 68 13.05 -19.79 16.38
N GLU A 69 13.70 -20.66 15.60
CA GLU A 69 14.66 -21.64 16.12
C GLU A 69 15.95 -20.98 16.63
N LEU A 70 16.55 -20.11 15.82
CA LEU A 70 17.90 -19.61 16.10
C LEU A 70 17.91 -18.39 17.01
N ASN A 71 16.84 -17.59 17.05
CA ASN A 71 16.80 -16.36 17.86
C ASN A 71 15.81 -16.46 19.01
N LEU A 72 14.53 -16.75 18.74
CA LEU A 72 13.49 -16.70 19.78
C LEU A 72 13.62 -17.82 20.81
N LYS A 73 13.90 -19.06 20.37
CA LYS A 73 14.08 -20.22 21.26
C LYS A 73 15.42 -20.21 21.96
N ALA A 74 16.50 -19.88 21.24
CA ALA A 74 17.85 -19.77 21.81
C ALA A 74 18.05 -18.50 22.67
N ASN A 75 17.05 -17.61 22.71
CA ASN A 75 17.12 -16.29 23.34
C ASN A 75 18.31 -15.44 22.85
N HIS A 76 18.71 -15.63 21.60
CA HIS A 76 19.83 -14.94 20.95
C HIS A 76 19.26 -13.95 19.92
N LEU A 77 18.82 -12.78 20.38
CA LEU A 77 18.16 -11.78 19.54
C LEU A 77 19.18 -10.93 18.76
N LYS A 78 19.89 -11.58 17.84
CA LYS A 78 20.81 -10.93 16.91
C LYS A 78 20.51 -11.34 15.48
N ASP A 79 20.72 -10.41 14.56
CA ASP A 79 20.52 -10.64 13.14
C ASP A 79 21.45 -11.78 12.66
N LEU A 80 20.88 -12.76 11.97
CA LEU A 80 21.58 -14.00 11.62
C LEU A 80 22.68 -13.83 10.56
N LEU A 81 22.76 -12.67 9.90
CA LEU A 81 23.80 -12.36 8.91
C LEU A 81 24.82 -11.35 9.41
N THR A 82 24.37 -10.37 10.18
CA THR A 82 25.19 -9.20 10.56
C THR A 82 25.58 -9.17 12.03
N ASP A 83 25.07 -10.11 12.84
CA ASP A 83 25.24 -10.17 14.30
C ASP A 83 24.79 -8.89 15.03
N THR A 84 23.96 -8.06 14.39
CA THR A 84 23.44 -6.83 15.00
C THR A 84 22.33 -7.17 15.99
N PRO A 85 22.38 -6.67 17.24
CA PRO A 85 21.35 -6.94 18.22
C PRO A 85 20.04 -6.26 17.82
N PHE A 86 18.92 -6.94 18.06
CA PHE A 86 17.58 -6.41 17.82
C PHE A 86 16.61 -6.83 18.92
N HIS A 87 15.46 -6.18 19.02
CA HIS A 87 14.41 -6.52 19.98
C HIS A 87 13.27 -7.31 19.33
N ARG A 88 12.49 -8.03 20.12
CA ARG A 88 11.31 -8.76 19.61
C ARG A 88 10.30 -7.85 18.91
N SER A 89 10.24 -6.57 19.29
CA SER A 89 9.43 -5.53 18.63
C SER A 89 9.90 -5.18 17.22
N ASP A 90 11.16 -5.46 16.89
CA ASP A 90 11.78 -5.14 15.62
C ASP A 90 11.53 -6.22 14.56
N ILE A 91 10.89 -7.33 14.93
CA ILE A 91 10.48 -8.39 14.01
C ILE A 91 9.21 -7.95 13.29
N ILE A 92 9.33 -7.63 12.01
CA ILE A 92 8.22 -7.24 11.15
C ILE A 92 7.77 -8.44 10.34
N VAL A 93 6.51 -8.84 10.51
CA VAL A 93 5.92 -9.91 9.69
C VAL A 93 5.51 -9.34 8.34
N LEU A 94 6.10 -9.86 7.27
CA LEU A 94 5.80 -9.48 5.89
C LEU A 94 4.68 -10.33 5.29
N GLN A 95 4.66 -11.62 5.63
CA GLN A 95 3.68 -12.58 5.13
C GLN A 95 3.42 -13.62 6.20
N ASP A 96 2.15 -13.82 6.56
CA ASP A 96 1.71 -14.89 7.46
C ASP A 96 0.54 -15.64 6.79
N PRO A 97 0.74 -16.91 6.39
CA PRO A 97 -0.32 -17.70 5.76
C PRO A 97 -1.50 -18.00 6.70
N HIS A 98 -1.31 -17.90 8.03
CA HIS A 98 -2.37 -18.18 9.00
C HIS A 98 -3.20 -16.96 9.38
N HIS A 99 -2.70 -15.73 9.14
CA HIS A 99 -3.36 -14.48 9.53
C HIS A 99 -3.51 -13.51 8.35
N LEU A 100 -4.45 -13.83 7.45
CA LEU A 100 -4.74 -13.04 6.26
C LEU A 100 -5.48 -11.72 6.56
N GLU A 101 -6.12 -11.59 7.73
CA GLU A 101 -6.95 -10.43 8.07
C GLU A 101 -6.19 -9.09 8.10
N LYS A 102 -4.89 -9.12 8.42
CA LYS A 102 -4.02 -7.93 8.41
C LYS A 102 -3.85 -7.34 7.00
N PHE A 103 -4.09 -8.12 5.96
CA PHE A 103 -3.90 -7.74 4.56
C PHE A 103 -5.21 -7.43 3.82
N ASN A 104 -6.31 -7.21 4.55
CA ASN A 104 -7.55 -6.77 3.91
C ASN A 104 -7.38 -5.37 3.31
N MET A 105 -7.22 -5.33 1.99
CA MET A 105 -7.00 -4.12 1.21
C MET A 105 -8.13 -3.09 1.33
N GLU A 106 -9.36 -3.54 1.57
CA GLU A 106 -10.53 -2.67 1.75
C GLU A 106 -10.42 -1.80 3.00
N LYS A 107 -9.61 -2.22 3.98
CA LYS A 107 -9.37 -1.47 5.22
C LYS A 107 -8.26 -0.44 5.11
N PHE A 108 -7.54 -0.41 4.00
CA PHE A 108 -6.40 0.51 3.87
C PHE A 108 -6.89 1.95 3.72
N PHE A 109 -6.24 2.85 4.48
CA PHE A 109 -6.59 4.27 4.50
C PHE A 109 -6.62 4.89 3.09
N HIS A 110 -5.67 4.56 2.22
CA HIS A 110 -5.63 5.06 0.84
C HIS A 110 -6.73 4.49 -0.07
N VAL A 111 -7.36 3.37 0.28
CA VAL A 111 -8.46 2.77 -0.49
C VAL A 111 -9.79 3.35 -0.03
N GLN A 112 -9.98 3.49 1.29
CA GLN A 112 -11.19 4.09 1.85
C GLN A 112 -11.26 5.60 1.64
N PHE A 113 -10.12 6.27 1.76
CA PHE A 113 -9.98 7.72 1.72
C PHE A 113 -9.10 8.16 0.55
N ASP A 114 -9.13 7.41 -0.57
CA ASP A 114 -8.42 7.75 -1.82
C ASP A 114 -8.46 9.28 -2.00
N PRO A 115 -7.30 9.97 -1.99
CA PRO A 115 -7.24 11.40 -1.77
C PRO A 115 -7.58 12.14 -3.05
N LYS A 116 -8.78 11.91 -3.56
CA LYS A 116 -9.59 12.99 -4.10
C LYS A 116 -9.90 13.88 -2.91
N THR A 117 -9.29 15.06 -2.91
CA THR A 117 -9.58 16.13 -1.94
C THR A 117 -11.09 16.18 -1.71
N LYS A 118 -11.61 16.40 -0.50
CA LYS A 118 -13.07 16.53 -0.30
C LYS A 118 -13.71 17.48 -1.33
N GLU A 119 -12.96 18.53 -1.70
CA GLU A 119 -13.24 19.49 -2.76
C GLU A 119 -13.32 18.88 -4.17
N GLN A 120 -12.46 17.91 -4.52
CA GLN A 120 -12.50 17.17 -5.79
C GLN A 120 -13.67 16.19 -5.83
N ILE A 121 -13.97 15.49 -4.73
CA ILE A 121 -15.15 14.62 -4.63
C ILE A 121 -16.43 15.47 -4.73
N GLU A 122 -16.45 16.63 -4.10
CA GLU A 122 -17.60 17.55 -4.17
C GLU A 122 -17.73 18.18 -5.56
N LYS A 123 -16.62 18.54 -6.22
CA LYS A 123 -16.63 18.97 -7.63
C LYS A 123 -17.11 17.88 -8.57
N GLU A 124 -16.58 16.66 -8.47
CA GLU A 124 -17.04 15.55 -9.30
C GLU A 124 -18.50 15.19 -9.04
N LYS A 125 -18.98 15.27 -7.79
CA LYS A 125 -20.41 15.08 -7.47
C LYS A 125 -21.29 16.18 -8.05
N LYS A 126 -20.84 17.44 -8.02
CA LYS A 126 -21.55 18.57 -8.65
C LYS A 126 -21.53 18.47 -10.18
N GLU A 127 -20.42 18.02 -10.75
CA GLU A 127 -20.27 17.79 -12.18
C GLU A 127 -21.11 16.58 -12.62
N MET A 128 -21.17 15.49 -11.85
CA MET A 128 -22.06 14.35 -12.10
C MET A 128 -23.55 14.70 -12.10
N GLN A 129 -23.97 15.77 -11.42
CA GLN A 129 -25.36 16.25 -11.48
C GLN A 129 -25.67 16.96 -12.79
N ASP A 130 -24.67 17.49 -13.51
CA ASP A 130 -24.88 18.03 -14.85
C ASP A 130 -24.86 16.87 -15.87
N PRO A 131 -25.95 16.65 -16.64
CA PRO A 131 -26.00 15.63 -17.68
C PRO A 131 -24.85 15.74 -18.70
N LYS A 132 -24.24 16.94 -18.83
CA LYS A 132 -23.09 17.22 -19.68
C LYS A 132 -21.82 16.45 -19.29
N PHE A 133 -21.69 16.02 -18.02
CA PHE A 133 -20.51 15.31 -17.52
C PHE A 133 -20.29 13.94 -18.18
N TYR A 134 -21.38 13.25 -18.55
CA TYR A 134 -21.28 11.94 -19.20
C TYR A 134 -20.93 12.03 -20.70
N ILE A 135 -20.92 13.24 -21.28
CA ILE A 135 -20.71 13.44 -22.71
C ILE A 135 -19.23 13.67 -23.00
N ARG A 136 -18.52 12.62 -23.43
CA ARG A 136 -17.07 12.63 -23.67
C ARG A 136 -16.62 13.52 -24.85
N ARG A 137 -17.47 13.72 -25.86
CA ARG A 137 -17.16 14.53 -27.04
C ARG A 137 -18.46 15.15 -27.58
N MET A 138 -18.48 16.45 -27.82
CA MET A 138 -19.60 17.17 -28.45
C MET A 138 -19.10 17.97 -29.64
N ASN A 139 -19.87 17.96 -30.73
CA ASN A 139 -19.64 18.85 -31.86
C ASN A 139 -20.22 20.24 -31.53
N ASN A 140 -19.86 21.28 -32.29
CA ASN A 140 -20.32 22.64 -32.00
C ASN A 140 -21.85 22.76 -32.08
N GLU A 141 -22.48 22.15 -33.08
CA GLU A 141 -23.94 22.15 -33.25
C GLU A 141 -24.66 21.52 -32.05
N THR A 142 -24.10 20.45 -31.47
CA THR A 142 -24.67 19.78 -30.29
C THR A 142 -24.55 20.62 -29.02
N LYS A 143 -23.52 21.47 -28.91
CA LYS A 143 -23.38 22.42 -27.80
C LYS A 143 -24.43 23.52 -27.90
N GLU A 144 -24.63 24.10 -29.09
CA GLU A 144 -25.58 25.17 -29.32
C GLU A 144 -27.02 24.72 -29.07
N ALA A 145 -27.38 23.53 -29.55
CA ALA A 145 -28.70 22.94 -29.31
C ALA A 145 -28.97 22.70 -27.81
N LEU A 146 -27.97 22.21 -27.06
CA LEU A 146 -28.08 22.02 -25.61
C LEU A 146 -28.25 23.36 -24.86
N ASP A 147 -27.55 24.42 -25.28
CA ASP A 147 -27.67 25.74 -24.66
C ASP A 147 -29.04 26.39 -24.95
N GLN A 148 -29.61 26.13 -26.12
CA GLN A 148 -30.94 26.61 -26.48
C GLN A 148 -32.03 25.87 -25.70
N LEU A 149 -31.93 24.54 -25.60
CA LEU A 149 -32.82 23.73 -24.75
C LEU A 149 -32.80 24.15 -23.28
N LYS A 150 -31.64 24.57 -22.75
CA LYS A 150 -31.55 25.11 -21.38
C LYS A 150 -32.31 26.43 -21.22
N LYS A 151 -32.32 27.30 -22.22
CA LYS A 151 -33.05 28.58 -22.20
C LYS A 151 -34.56 28.39 -22.32
N ASP A 152 -34.96 27.43 -23.15
CA ASP A 152 -36.37 27.17 -23.45
C ASP A 152 -37.02 26.22 -22.42
N TYR A 153 -36.24 25.65 -21.50
CA TYR A 153 -36.73 24.75 -20.46
C TYR A 153 -37.56 25.49 -19.41
N ILE A 154 -38.86 25.20 -19.39
CA ILE A 154 -39.79 25.61 -18.33
C ILE A 154 -40.05 24.39 -17.43
N PRO A 155 -39.63 24.39 -16.15
CA PRO A 155 -39.91 23.28 -15.25
C PRO A 155 -41.42 23.14 -15.04
N LYS A 156 -41.95 21.93 -15.24
CA LYS A 156 -43.33 21.61 -14.88
C LYS A 156 -43.48 21.70 -13.35
N LYS A 157 -44.46 22.50 -12.91
CA LYS A 157 -44.90 22.61 -11.50
C LYS A 157 -45.44 21.28 -10.98
#